data_AF-A0A381FQS4-F1
#
_entry.id   AF-A0A381FQS4-F1
#
_cell.length_a   1.000
_cell.length_b   1.000
_cell.length_c   1.000
_cell.angle_alpha   90.00
_cell.angle_beta   90.00
_cell.angle_gamma   90.00
#
_symmetry.space_group_name_H-M   'P 1'
#
loop_
_entity.id
_entity.type
_entity.pdbx_description
1 polymer ?
#
loop_
_entity_poly.entity_id
_entity_poly.type
_entity_poly.pdbx_seq_one_letter_code
_entity_poly.pdbx_strand_id
1 'polypeptide(L)'
;MNKPEYFNFPVTLLDGFMTNSHRVLKNILYYALYQHSLKLEFGEELELIKSSAKFYNVQLGDVDECLELGGELYDDFKDAPRCGLNMEIFWDFYKSEKSEFEKVCLLGFLAIKSILGKKPYCKIDNKFWLSRMSGKAKSLDVSELDPNIQKYNSEYQTKKIKNELKHNWGLKTYSRYTRGFYVSFQLPLEELIYQAEKRRKSTKEKQSKLEEKAILDKVLLKLNNLGRDN
;
A
#
# COMPACT_ATOMS: atom_id res chain seq x y z
N MET A 1 -25.13 5.81 -10.49
CA MET A 1 -23.68 5.70 -10.25
C MET A 1 -23.46 5.55 -8.74
N ASN A 2 -22.66 4.59 -8.31
CA ASN A 2 -22.26 4.48 -6.90
C ASN A 2 -21.38 5.68 -6.55
N LYS A 3 -21.60 6.29 -5.38
CA LYS A 3 -20.75 7.38 -4.88
C LYS A 3 -19.31 6.87 -4.74
N PRO A 4 -18.30 7.70 -5.05
CA PRO A 4 -16.93 7.32 -4.75
C PRO A 4 -16.77 7.11 -3.24
N GLU A 5 -16.03 6.08 -2.87
CA GLU A 5 -15.73 5.78 -1.46
C GLU A 5 -14.27 6.10 -1.11
N TYR A 6 -13.42 6.32 -2.11
CA TYR A 6 -11.97 6.46 -1.94
C TYR A 6 -11.38 7.56 -2.82
N PHE A 7 -10.46 8.33 -2.25
CA PHE A 7 -9.48 9.09 -3.02
C PHE A 7 -8.30 8.18 -3.36
N ASN A 8 -7.96 8.06 -4.64
CA ASN A 8 -6.79 7.31 -5.09
C ASN A 8 -5.68 8.28 -5.48
N PHE A 9 -4.50 8.11 -4.92
CA PHE A 9 -3.40 9.06 -5.09
C PHE A 9 -2.03 8.38 -4.94
N PRO A 10 -0.95 9.00 -5.46
CA PRO A 10 0.41 8.52 -5.30
C PRO A 10 0.88 8.64 -3.86
N VAL A 11 1.50 7.59 -3.33
CA VAL A 11 2.02 7.58 -1.95
C VAL A 11 3.04 8.70 -1.70
N THR A 12 3.65 9.24 -2.75
CA THR A 12 4.60 10.35 -2.67
C THR A 12 3.99 11.64 -2.15
N LEU A 13 2.67 11.83 -2.27
CA LEU A 13 1.98 12.98 -1.69
C LEU A 13 2.00 12.98 -0.16
N LEU A 14 2.32 11.85 0.49
CA LEU A 14 2.42 11.78 1.95
C LEU A 14 3.63 12.51 2.53
N ASP A 15 4.53 13.02 1.69
CA ASP A 15 5.73 13.73 2.14
C ASP A 15 5.38 14.98 2.97
N GLY A 16 5.97 15.08 4.16
CA GLY A 16 5.69 16.18 5.09
C GLY A 16 4.35 16.10 5.83
N PHE A 17 3.62 14.98 5.77
CA PHE A 17 2.33 14.82 6.47
C PHE A 17 2.43 15.02 7.99
N MET A 18 3.54 14.59 8.60
CA MET A 18 3.76 14.76 10.04
C MET A 18 3.92 16.24 10.43
N THR A 19 4.40 17.08 9.52
CA THR A 19 4.60 18.52 9.73
C THR A 19 3.34 19.32 9.41
N ASN A 20 2.69 19.05 8.27
CA ASN A 20 1.49 19.75 7.85
C ASN A 20 0.51 18.80 7.15
N SER A 21 -0.25 18.06 7.96
CA SER A 21 -1.24 17.09 7.46
C SER A 21 -2.35 17.75 6.65
N HIS A 22 -2.75 18.98 6.99
CA HIS A 22 -3.81 19.69 6.27
C HIS A 22 -3.40 20.01 4.83
N ARG A 23 -2.18 20.54 4.64
CA ARG A 23 -1.62 20.78 3.29
C ARG A 23 -1.56 19.49 2.48
N VAL A 24 -1.06 18.40 3.08
CA VAL A 24 -0.96 17.12 2.38
C VAL A 24 -2.34 16.58 1.99
N LEU A 25 -3.33 16.64 2.88
CA LEU A 25 -4.69 16.19 2.57
C LEU A 25 -5.34 17.07 1.48
N LYS A 26 -5.12 18.38 1.50
CA LYS A 26 -5.53 19.28 0.41
C LYS A 26 -4.92 18.86 -0.93
N ASN A 27 -3.62 18.59 -0.96
CA ASN A 27 -2.92 18.13 -2.17
C ASN A 27 -3.48 16.79 -2.68
N ILE A 28 -3.78 15.85 -1.77
CA ILE A 28 -4.42 14.57 -2.12
C ILE A 28 -5.79 14.79 -2.76
N LEU A 29 -6.60 15.68 -2.17
CA LEU A 29 -7.92 16.03 -2.72
C LEU A 29 -7.78 16.64 -4.12
N TYR A 30 -6.92 17.64 -4.29
CA TYR A 30 -6.75 18.33 -5.57
C TYR A 30 -6.22 17.38 -6.65
N TYR A 31 -5.23 16.54 -6.33
CA TYR A 31 -4.77 15.48 -7.23
C TYR A 31 -5.92 14.56 -7.65
N ALA A 32 -6.75 14.10 -6.70
CA ALA A 32 -7.83 13.16 -7.00
C ALA A 32 -8.94 13.79 -7.86
N LEU A 33 -9.26 15.07 -7.64
CA LEU A 33 -10.23 15.82 -8.44
C LEU A 33 -9.71 16.05 -9.87
N TYR A 34 -8.45 16.45 -10.02
CA TYR A 34 -7.81 16.63 -11.31
C TYR A 34 -7.67 15.29 -12.06
N GLN A 35 -7.19 14.23 -11.41
CA GLN A 35 -7.12 12.91 -12.04
C GLN A 35 -8.50 12.42 -12.53
N HIS A 36 -9.57 12.73 -11.80
CA HIS A 36 -10.92 12.38 -12.23
C HIS A 36 -11.40 13.27 -13.38
N SER A 37 -11.05 14.57 -13.41
CA SER A 37 -11.49 15.47 -14.49
C SER A 37 -10.94 15.02 -15.85
N LEU A 38 -9.73 14.46 -15.88
CA LEU A 38 -9.11 13.86 -17.07
C LEU A 38 -9.88 12.66 -17.65
N LYS A 39 -10.85 12.10 -16.93
CA LYS A 39 -11.69 10.97 -17.40
C LYS A 39 -13.04 11.43 -17.97
N LEU A 40 -13.33 12.72 -17.91
CA LEU A 40 -14.58 13.30 -18.40
C LEU A 40 -14.38 13.73 -19.86
N GLU A 41 -15.39 13.48 -20.71
CA GLU A 41 -15.24 13.62 -22.18
C GLU A 41 -15.63 15.00 -22.72
N PHE A 42 -16.40 15.80 -21.98
CA PHE A 42 -16.99 17.04 -22.48
C PHE A 42 -16.94 18.16 -21.44
N GLY A 43 -16.33 19.30 -21.82
CA GLY A 43 -16.28 20.53 -21.02
C GLY A 43 -14.91 21.20 -21.05
N GLU A 44 -14.88 22.48 -20.68
CA GLU A 44 -13.64 23.19 -20.38
C GLU A 44 -13.05 22.73 -19.04
N GLU A 45 -11.74 22.86 -18.86
CA GLU A 45 -11.00 22.29 -17.71
C GLU A 45 -11.62 22.65 -16.35
N LEU A 46 -12.02 23.90 -16.14
CA LEU A 46 -12.67 24.35 -14.90
C LEU A 46 -14.03 23.68 -14.66
N GLU A 47 -14.83 23.47 -15.71
CA GLU A 47 -16.12 22.77 -15.60
C GLU A 47 -15.92 21.27 -15.33
N LEU A 48 -14.85 20.67 -15.86
CA LEU A 48 -14.49 19.30 -15.54
C LEU A 48 -14.06 19.15 -14.08
N ILE A 49 -13.30 20.11 -13.52
CA ILE A 49 -12.96 20.13 -12.09
C ILE A 49 -14.21 20.29 -11.22
N LYS A 50 -15.12 21.22 -11.55
CA LYS A 50 -16.39 21.37 -10.83
C LYS A 50 -17.23 20.10 -10.89
N SER A 51 -17.23 19.40 -12.02
CA SER A 51 -17.92 18.12 -12.19
C SER A 51 -17.28 17.01 -11.35
N SER A 52 -15.95 16.95 -11.28
CA SER A 52 -15.23 16.08 -10.35
C SER A 52 -15.57 16.39 -8.89
N ALA A 53 -15.60 17.66 -8.50
CA ALA A 53 -15.95 18.06 -7.14
C ALA A 53 -17.36 17.60 -6.76
N LYS A 54 -18.34 17.76 -7.67
CA LYS A 54 -19.71 17.22 -7.50
C LYS A 54 -19.71 15.70 -7.36
N PHE A 55 -18.94 14.98 -8.18
CA PHE A 55 -18.83 13.52 -8.11
C PHE A 55 -18.34 13.04 -6.73
N TYR A 56 -17.33 13.71 -6.15
CA TYR A 56 -16.82 13.42 -4.81
C TYR A 56 -17.59 14.13 -3.68
N ASN A 57 -18.69 14.84 -3.98
CA ASN A 57 -19.46 15.63 -3.02
C ASN A 57 -18.60 16.62 -2.20
N VAL A 58 -17.75 17.37 -2.90
CA VAL A 58 -16.83 18.36 -2.34
C VAL A 58 -17.25 19.76 -2.77
N GLN A 59 -17.24 20.70 -1.84
CA GLN A 59 -17.34 22.13 -2.13
C GLN A 59 -15.94 22.72 -2.21
N LEU A 60 -15.56 23.22 -3.38
CA LEU A 60 -14.29 23.90 -3.60
C LEU A 60 -14.44 25.38 -3.24
N GLY A 61 -13.47 25.90 -2.47
CA GLY A 61 -13.36 27.34 -2.21
C GLY A 61 -12.73 28.08 -3.40
N ASP A 62 -11.73 27.47 -4.02
CA ASP A 62 -10.99 28.01 -5.16
C ASP A 62 -10.82 26.89 -6.21
N VAL A 63 -11.45 27.07 -7.37
CA VAL A 63 -11.46 26.06 -8.45
C VAL A 63 -10.20 26.19 -9.31
N ASP A 64 -9.71 27.41 -9.51
CA ASP A 64 -8.51 27.69 -10.28
C ASP A 64 -7.28 27.12 -9.57
N GLU A 65 -7.16 27.35 -8.25
CA GLU A 65 -6.10 26.74 -7.44
C GLU A 65 -6.15 25.20 -7.49
N CYS A 66 -7.36 24.61 -7.49
CA CYS A 66 -7.52 23.17 -7.61
C CYS A 66 -7.07 22.64 -8.98
N LEU A 67 -7.33 23.40 -10.05
CA LEU A 67 -6.92 23.03 -11.40
C LEU A 67 -5.40 23.11 -11.55
N GLU A 68 -4.80 24.25 -11.16
CA GLU A 68 -3.36 24.50 -11.29
C GLU A 68 -2.54 23.52 -10.44
N LEU A 69 -2.75 23.52 -9.12
CA LEU A 69 -1.99 22.66 -8.22
C LEU A 69 -2.32 21.17 -8.44
N GLY A 70 -3.57 20.84 -8.76
CA GLY A 70 -3.95 19.48 -9.10
C GLY A 70 -3.23 18.95 -10.34
N GLY A 71 -3.06 19.80 -11.35
CA GLY A 71 -2.31 19.50 -12.59
C GLY A 71 -0.82 19.31 -12.33
N GLU A 72 -0.19 20.23 -11.61
CA GLU A 72 1.22 20.12 -11.21
C GLU A 72 1.50 18.81 -10.46
N LEU A 73 0.70 18.52 -9.43
CA LEU A 73 0.81 17.28 -8.66
C LEU A 73 0.56 16.04 -9.53
N TYR A 74 -0.33 16.14 -10.51
CA TYR A 74 -0.59 15.03 -11.43
C TYR A 74 0.63 14.73 -12.29
N ASP A 75 1.21 15.75 -12.91
CA ASP A 75 2.36 15.57 -13.79
C ASP A 75 3.60 15.08 -13.05
N ASP A 76 3.86 15.58 -11.84
CA ASP A 76 5.00 15.18 -11.03
C ASP A 76 4.90 13.71 -10.54
N PHE A 77 3.67 13.23 -10.26
CA PHE A 77 3.50 12.00 -9.49
C PHE A 77 2.61 10.92 -10.14
N LYS A 78 2.10 11.11 -11.37
CA LYS A 78 1.21 10.13 -12.05
C LYS A 78 1.77 8.72 -12.17
N ASP A 79 3.09 8.53 -12.17
CA ASP A 79 3.71 7.21 -12.31
C ASP A 79 4.15 6.59 -10.96
N ALA A 80 3.97 7.31 -9.85
CA ALA A 80 4.35 6.82 -8.54
C ALA A 80 3.34 5.76 -8.00
N PRO A 81 3.79 4.85 -7.11
CA PRO A 81 2.93 3.83 -6.53
C PRO A 81 1.74 4.44 -5.78
N ARG A 82 0.54 3.96 -6.07
CA ARG A 82 -0.71 4.54 -5.56
C ARG A 82 -1.26 3.80 -4.35
N CYS A 83 -2.00 4.53 -3.53
CA CYS A 83 -2.86 3.98 -2.48
C CYS A 83 -4.23 4.63 -2.52
N GLY A 84 -5.19 4.04 -1.81
CA GLY A 84 -6.55 4.57 -1.69
C GLY A 84 -6.85 4.92 -0.24
N LEU A 85 -7.40 6.10 0.00
CA LEU A 85 -7.87 6.57 1.31
C LEU A 85 -9.39 6.70 1.29
N ASN A 86 -10.06 6.04 2.22
CA ASN A 86 -11.52 6.13 2.35
C ASN A 86 -11.91 7.59 2.66
N MET A 87 -12.97 8.07 2.04
CA MET A 87 -13.39 9.47 2.15
C MET A 87 -13.85 9.86 3.55
N GLU A 88 -14.46 8.96 4.32
CA GLU A 88 -14.85 9.24 5.71
C GLU A 88 -13.60 9.44 6.57
N ILE A 89 -12.61 8.54 6.45
CA ILE A 89 -11.32 8.65 7.14
C ILE A 89 -10.58 9.93 6.70
N PHE A 90 -10.60 10.25 5.40
CA PHE A 90 -10.02 11.49 4.89
C PHE A 90 -10.62 12.71 5.60
N TRP A 91 -11.94 12.82 5.63
CA TRP A 91 -12.61 13.98 6.20
C TRP A 91 -12.47 14.06 7.71
N ASP A 92 -12.43 12.92 8.40
CA ASP A 92 -12.12 12.85 9.82
C ASP A 92 -10.72 13.45 10.12
N PHE A 93 -9.70 13.04 9.38
CA PHE A 93 -8.34 13.61 9.51
C PHE A 93 -8.22 15.05 9.03
N TYR A 94 -9.04 15.47 8.07
CA TYR A 94 -9.02 16.83 7.53
C TYR A 94 -9.65 17.86 8.48
N LYS A 95 -10.74 17.47 9.16
CA LYS A 95 -11.58 18.37 9.96
C LYS A 95 -11.27 18.33 11.46
N SER A 96 -10.65 17.25 11.95
CA SER A 96 -10.34 17.09 13.37
C SER A 96 -8.84 17.09 13.61
N GLU A 97 -8.44 17.59 14.78
CA GLU A 97 -7.06 17.45 15.24
C GLU A 97 -6.79 15.99 15.59
N LYS A 98 -5.69 15.45 15.05
CA LYS A 98 -5.25 14.08 15.28
C LYS A 98 -3.95 14.06 16.05
N SER A 99 -3.85 13.14 17.00
CA SER A 99 -2.60 12.88 17.70
C SER A 99 -1.52 12.41 16.72
N GLU A 100 -0.28 12.60 17.13
CA GLU A 100 0.88 12.13 16.36
C GLU A 100 0.79 10.63 16.04
N PHE A 101 0.35 9.82 17.01
CA PHE A 101 0.25 8.38 16.83
C PHE A 101 -0.84 7.99 15.83
N GLU A 102 -2.00 8.67 15.84
CA GLU A 102 -3.05 8.45 14.84
C GLU A 102 -2.57 8.78 13.43
N LYS A 103 -1.84 9.90 13.27
CA LYS A 103 -1.23 10.30 12.00
C LYS A 103 -0.27 9.23 11.48
N VAL A 104 0.59 8.69 12.34
CA VAL A 104 1.55 7.65 11.97
C VAL A 104 0.87 6.33 11.65
N CYS A 105 -0.24 6.00 12.31
CA CYS A 105 -1.04 4.83 11.97
C CYS A 105 -1.68 4.97 10.59
N LEU A 106 -2.24 6.15 10.26
CA LEU A 106 -2.74 6.42 8.91
C LEU A 106 -1.64 6.28 7.86
N LEU A 107 -0.46 6.86 8.08
CA LEU A 107 0.69 6.72 7.19
C LEU A 107 1.11 5.25 7.04
N GLY A 108 1.15 4.50 8.14
CA GLY A 108 1.46 3.07 8.16
C GLY A 108 0.48 2.25 7.32
N PHE A 109 -0.81 2.54 7.44
CA PHE A 109 -1.88 1.91 6.66
C PHE A 109 -1.74 2.19 5.16
N LEU A 110 -1.63 3.47 4.78
CA LEU A 110 -1.52 3.91 3.38
C LEU A 110 -0.24 3.39 2.72
N ALA A 111 0.87 3.39 3.47
CA ALA A 111 2.12 2.79 3.03
C ALA A 111 1.96 1.31 2.69
N ILE A 112 1.34 0.50 3.56
CA ILE A 112 1.10 -0.92 3.27
C ILE A 112 0.19 -1.10 2.05
N LYS A 113 -0.87 -0.29 1.92
CA LYS A 113 -1.75 -0.33 0.74
C LYS A 113 -0.97 -0.06 -0.55
N SER A 114 -0.07 0.92 -0.55
CA SER A 114 0.78 1.22 -1.71
C SER A 114 1.73 0.09 -2.09
N ILE A 115 2.25 -0.65 -1.10
CA ILE A 115 3.17 -1.78 -1.34
C ILE A 115 2.41 -3.02 -1.83
N LEU A 116 1.22 -3.27 -1.28
CA LEU A 116 0.36 -4.37 -1.71
C LEU A 116 -0.17 -4.16 -3.12
N GLY A 117 -0.68 -2.97 -3.43
CA GLY A 117 -1.35 -2.68 -4.69
C GLY A 117 -2.48 -3.70 -4.94
N LYS A 118 -2.39 -4.45 -6.04
CA LYS A 118 -3.35 -5.51 -6.40
C LYS A 118 -3.02 -6.89 -5.80
N LYS A 119 -1.90 -7.04 -5.10
CA LYS A 119 -1.46 -8.34 -4.56
C LYS A 119 -2.32 -8.71 -3.34
N PRO A 120 -2.74 -9.98 -3.20
CA PRO A 120 -3.51 -10.43 -2.04
C PRO A 120 -2.68 -10.39 -0.75
N TYR A 121 -1.38 -10.60 -0.86
CA TYR A 121 -0.42 -10.47 0.23
C TYR A 121 0.98 -10.17 -0.33
N CYS A 122 1.86 -9.66 0.53
CA CYS A 122 3.28 -9.58 0.23
C CYS A 122 4.12 -9.64 1.50
N LYS A 123 5.42 -9.94 1.33
CA LYS A 123 6.41 -9.80 2.39
C LYS A 123 7.07 -8.44 2.27
N ILE A 124 7.14 -7.70 3.37
CA ILE A 124 7.77 -6.39 3.46
C ILE A 124 8.76 -6.34 4.62
N ASP A 125 9.64 -5.35 4.64
CA ASP A 125 10.50 -5.05 5.78
C ASP A 125 10.18 -3.66 6.36
N ASN A 126 10.67 -3.39 7.57
CA ASN A 126 10.42 -2.11 8.25
C ASN A 126 11.05 -0.93 7.49
N LYS A 127 12.21 -1.11 6.85
CA LYS A 127 12.92 -0.04 6.12
C LYS A 127 12.05 0.49 4.99
N PHE A 128 11.61 -0.41 4.10
CA PHE A 128 10.78 -0.05 2.98
C PHE A 128 9.40 0.46 3.41
N TRP A 129 8.83 -0.11 4.48
CA TRP A 129 7.57 0.36 5.03
C TRP A 129 7.68 1.80 5.56
N LEU A 130 8.72 2.13 6.33
CA LEU A 130 8.96 3.48 6.84
C LEU A 130 9.26 4.47 5.71
N SER A 131 10.00 4.08 4.68
CA SER A 131 10.20 4.93 3.49
C SER A 131 8.87 5.30 2.83
N ARG A 132 7.94 4.36 2.73
CA ARG A 132 6.60 4.60 2.20
C ARG A 132 5.75 5.49 3.09
N MET A 133 5.87 5.34 4.41
CA MET A 133 5.21 6.23 5.38
C MET A 133 5.71 7.68 5.23
N SER A 134 6.99 7.85 4.89
CA SER A 134 7.61 9.16 4.62
C SER A 134 7.38 9.67 3.20
N GLY A 135 6.44 9.10 2.44
CA GLY A 135 6.13 9.54 1.07
C GLY A 135 7.23 9.23 0.05
N LYS A 136 8.09 8.23 0.28
CA LYS A 136 9.17 7.90 -0.66
C LYS A 136 8.83 6.71 -1.55
N ALA A 137 9.15 6.84 -2.84
CA ALA A 137 8.83 5.83 -3.84
C ALA A 137 9.70 4.57 -3.74
N LYS A 138 10.89 4.69 -3.16
CA LYS A 138 11.91 3.64 -3.03
C LYS A 138 12.29 3.50 -1.57
N SER A 139 12.95 2.39 -1.24
CA SER A 139 13.54 2.18 0.09
C SER A 139 14.74 3.11 0.25
N LEU A 140 14.74 3.90 1.32
CA LEU A 140 15.82 4.82 1.70
C LEU A 140 16.41 4.41 3.05
N ASP A 141 17.62 4.87 3.34
CA ASP A 141 18.19 4.70 4.67
C ASP A 141 17.40 5.51 5.71
N VAL A 142 17.34 4.99 6.94
CA VAL A 142 16.49 5.58 7.98
C VAL A 142 16.91 7.02 8.28
N SER A 143 18.20 7.33 8.21
CA SER A 143 18.73 8.68 8.40
C SER A 143 18.26 9.70 7.34
N GLU A 144 17.79 9.23 6.18
CA GLU A 144 17.30 10.06 5.08
C GLU A 144 15.78 10.30 5.15
N LEU A 145 15.07 9.66 6.09
CA LEU A 145 13.63 9.82 6.25
C LEU A 145 13.29 11.08 7.04
N ASP A 146 12.02 11.51 7.00
CA ASP A 146 11.53 12.58 7.88
C ASP A 146 11.86 12.24 9.35
N PRO A 147 12.50 13.14 10.13
CA PRO A 147 12.81 12.91 11.55
C PRO A 147 11.62 12.45 12.40
N ASN A 148 10.41 12.93 12.07
CA ASN A 148 9.18 12.53 12.73
C ASN A 148 8.80 11.07 12.46
N ILE A 149 9.28 10.48 11.36
CA ILE A 149 9.12 9.06 11.03
C ILE A 149 10.30 8.24 11.57
N GLN A 150 11.52 8.79 11.58
CA GLN A 150 12.73 8.09 12.03
C GLN A 150 12.59 7.49 13.44
N LYS A 151 11.96 8.22 14.36
CA LYS A 151 11.75 7.78 15.75
C LYS A 151 10.91 6.50 15.88
N TYR A 152 10.15 6.14 14.84
CA TYR A 152 9.35 4.91 14.81
C TYR A 152 10.10 3.70 14.28
N ASN A 153 11.39 3.82 13.94
CA ASN A 153 12.19 2.71 13.41
C ASN A 153 12.48 1.58 14.43
N SER A 154 12.33 1.84 15.72
CA SER A 154 12.57 0.81 16.74
C SER A 154 11.56 -0.34 16.67
N GLU A 155 11.96 -1.52 17.13
CA GLU A 155 11.08 -2.70 17.13
C GLU A 155 9.81 -2.44 17.96
N TYR A 156 9.94 -1.81 19.11
CA TYR A 156 8.81 -1.44 19.97
C TYR A 156 7.80 -0.56 19.23
N GLN A 157 8.27 0.50 18.57
CA GLN A 157 7.40 1.45 17.87
C GLN A 157 6.74 0.83 16.65
N THR A 158 7.49 0.12 15.81
CA THR A 158 6.91 -0.58 14.66
C THR A 158 5.92 -1.66 15.09
N LYS A 159 6.15 -2.36 16.21
CA LYS A 159 5.20 -3.32 16.79
C LYS A 159 3.93 -2.62 17.27
N LYS A 160 4.06 -1.47 17.93
CA LYS A 160 2.92 -0.66 18.39
C LYS A 160 2.02 -0.24 17.23
N ILE A 161 2.59 0.30 16.16
CA ILE A 161 1.83 0.65 14.94
C ILE A 161 1.19 -0.59 14.31
N LYS A 162 1.93 -1.70 14.17
CA LYS A 162 1.38 -2.94 13.59
C LYS A 162 0.20 -3.48 14.41
N ASN A 163 0.26 -3.41 15.73
CA ASN A 163 -0.84 -3.85 16.58
C ASN A 163 -2.07 -2.96 16.39
N GLU A 164 -1.89 -1.64 16.36
CA GLU A 164 -2.98 -0.70 16.08
C GLU A 164 -3.64 -1.00 14.73
N LEU A 165 -2.84 -1.22 13.68
CA LEU A 165 -3.35 -1.57 12.36
C LEU A 165 -4.07 -2.92 12.33
N LYS A 166 -3.66 -3.89 13.15
CA LYS A 166 -4.35 -5.18 13.27
C LYS A 166 -5.72 -5.03 13.91
N HIS A 167 -5.79 -4.29 15.02
CA HIS A 167 -7.00 -4.19 15.81
C HIS A 167 -8.04 -3.29 15.15
N ASN A 168 -7.61 -2.17 14.57
CA ASN A 168 -8.53 -1.11 14.16
C ASN A 168 -8.59 -0.86 12.64
N TRP A 169 -7.63 -1.39 11.87
CA TRP A 169 -7.55 -1.17 10.41
C TRP A 169 -7.66 -2.45 9.59
N GLY A 170 -7.96 -3.58 10.24
CA GLY A 170 -8.17 -4.86 9.59
C GLY A 170 -6.91 -5.47 8.94
N LEU A 171 -5.71 -5.03 9.33
CA LEU A 171 -4.46 -5.58 8.82
C LEU A 171 -4.19 -6.97 9.40
N LYS A 172 -3.82 -7.93 8.55
CA LYS A 172 -3.30 -9.23 8.99
C LYS A 172 -1.79 -9.23 8.79
N THR A 173 -1.03 -9.67 9.81
CA THR A 173 0.43 -9.82 9.68
C THR A 173 0.95 -11.11 10.27
N TYR A 174 2.05 -11.61 9.67
CA TYR A 174 2.75 -12.80 10.13
C TYR A 174 4.27 -12.66 9.95
N SER A 175 5.07 -13.04 10.95
CA SER A 175 6.53 -12.79 10.95
C SER A 175 7.36 -13.83 11.69
N ARG A 176 6.92 -15.09 11.75
CA ARG A 176 7.68 -16.14 12.46
C ARG A 176 8.97 -16.49 11.70
N TYR A 177 10.10 -16.51 12.43
CA TYR A 177 11.44 -16.89 11.94
C TYR A 177 11.82 -16.31 10.57
N THR A 178 11.52 -15.02 10.36
CA THR A 178 11.81 -14.36 9.10
C THR A 178 12.23 -12.91 9.31
N ARG A 179 13.18 -12.42 8.52
CA ARG A 179 13.47 -10.99 8.43
C ARG A 179 12.35 -10.31 7.66
N GLY A 180 11.72 -9.29 8.25
CA GLY A 180 10.52 -8.66 7.71
C GLY A 180 9.23 -9.35 8.16
N PHE A 181 8.12 -9.05 7.51
CA PHE A 181 6.80 -9.55 7.88
C PHE A 181 5.88 -9.61 6.66
N TYR A 182 5.02 -10.61 6.65
CA TYR A 182 3.95 -10.73 5.66
C TYR A 182 2.76 -9.88 6.08
N VAL A 183 2.10 -9.27 5.10
CA VAL A 183 0.94 -8.40 5.29
C VAL A 183 -0.17 -8.77 4.29
N SER A 184 -1.42 -8.63 4.73
CA SER A 184 -2.60 -8.73 3.88
C SER A 184 -3.78 -7.97 4.49
N PHE A 185 -4.63 -7.39 3.64
CA PHE A 185 -5.96 -6.92 4.01
C PHE A 185 -7.07 -7.87 3.55
N GLN A 186 -6.79 -8.76 2.59
CA GLN A 186 -7.76 -9.61 1.91
C GLN A 186 -7.80 -11.02 2.48
N LEU A 187 -6.64 -11.62 2.78
CA LEU A 187 -6.56 -13.00 3.23
C LEU A 187 -6.94 -13.13 4.70
N PRO A 188 -7.67 -14.20 5.08
CA PRO A 188 -7.73 -14.66 6.46
C PRO A 188 -6.33 -14.94 7.00
N LEU A 189 -6.18 -14.85 8.33
CA LEU A 189 -4.88 -15.03 8.98
C LEU A 189 -4.29 -16.42 8.70
N GLU A 190 -5.11 -17.47 8.74
CA GLU A 190 -4.69 -18.85 8.46
C GLU A 190 -4.09 -19.00 7.06
N GLU A 191 -4.76 -18.45 6.05
CA GLU A 191 -4.28 -18.50 4.67
C GLU A 191 -2.99 -17.69 4.49
N LEU A 192 -2.88 -16.52 5.13
CA LEU A 192 -1.63 -15.75 5.11
C LEU A 192 -0.46 -16.54 5.72
N ILE A 193 -0.70 -17.25 6.83
CA ILE A 193 0.30 -18.11 7.48
C ILE A 193 0.69 -19.25 6.55
N TYR A 194 -0.29 -19.96 5.97
CA TYR A 194 -0.05 -21.06 5.04
C TYR A 194 0.84 -20.61 3.86
N GLN A 195 0.50 -19.49 3.23
CA GLN A 195 1.26 -18.92 2.13
C GLN A 195 2.68 -18.52 2.52
N ALA A 196 2.87 -17.99 3.73
CA ALA A 196 4.18 -17.63 4.25
C ALA A 196 5.05 -18.86 4.56
N GLU A 197 4.49 -19.89 5.19
CA GLU A 197 5.19 -21.13 5.55
C GLU A 197 5.56 -21.96 4.31
N LYS A 198 4.69 -22.00 3.30
CA LYS A 198 4.95 -22.67 2.01
C LYS A 198 6.20 -22.11 1.31
N ARG A 199 6.47 -20.81 1.46
CA ARG A 199 7.63 -20.15 0.83
C ARG A 199 8.96 -20.40 1.54
N ARG A 200 8.97 -21.02 2.74
CA ARG A 200 10.20 -21.23 3.51
C ARG A 200 11.16 -22.16 2.77
N LYS A 201 12.46 -21.84 2.89
CA LYS A 201 13.54 -22.61 2.23
C LYS A 201 13.48 -24.09 2.60
N SER A 202 13.30 -24.41 3.88
CA SER A 202 13.18 -25.80 4.35
C SER A 202 11.99 -26.54 3.72
N THR A 203 10.85 -25.87 3.56
CA THR A 203 9.68 -26.42 2.87
C THR A 203 9.96 -26.65 1.39
N LYS A 204 10.59 -25.67 0.71
CA LYS A 204 10.99 -25.79 -0.70
C LYS A 204 12.01 -26.91 -0.92
N GLU A 205 13.01 -27.04 -0.04
CA GLU A 205 14.02 -28.09 -0.10
C GLU A 205 13.39 -29.47 0.09
N LYS A 206 12.45 -29.62 1.04
CA LYS A 206 11.68 -30.87 1.21
C LYS A 206 10.85 -31.20 -0.02
N GLN A 207 10.20 -30.19 -0.62
CA GLN A 207 9.38 -30.37 -1.81
C GLN A 207 10.24 -30.77 -3.02
N SER A 208 11.39 -30.13 -3.24
CA SER A 208 12.36 -30.48 -4.29
C SER A 208 12.80 -31.94 -4.18
N LYS A 209 13.17 -32.39 -2.98
CA LYS A 209 13.58 -33.79 -2.75
C LYS A 209 12.47 -34.80 -3.05
N LEU A 210 11.22 -34.47 -2.75
CA LEU A 210 10.07 -35.33 -3.06
C LEU A 210 9.80 -35.39 -4.57
N GLU A 211 9.91 -34.26 -5.26
CA GLU A 211 9.76 -34.18 -6.72
C GLU A 211 10.88 -34.95 -7.44
N GLU A 212 12.13 -34.78 -7.01
CA GLU A 212 13.29 -35.55 -7.51
C GLU A 212 13.07 -37.06 -7.36
N LYS A 213 12.61 -37.50 -6.19
CA LYS A 213 12.31 -38.92 -5.94
C LYS A 213 11.19 -39.44 -6.84
N ALA A 214 10.09 -38.69 -6.98
CA ALA A 214 8.98 -39.10 -7.83
C ALA A 214 9.37 -39.18 -9.32
N ILE A 215 10.27 -38.31 -9.78
CA ILE A 215 10.84 -38.36 -11.13
C ILE A 215 11.74 -39.57 -11.28
N LEU A 216 12.62 -39.84 -10.31
CA LEU A 216 13.50 -41.00 -10.31
C LEU A 216 12.71 -42.31 -10.39
N ASP A 217 11.67 -42.46 -9.57
CA ASP A 217 10.80 -43.65 -9.55
C ASP A 217 10.13 -43.86 -10.93
N LYS A 218 9.66 -42.78 -11.58
CA LYS A 218 9.10 -42.84 -12.94
C LYS A 218 10.13 -43.25 -13.99
N VAL A 219 11.37 -42.77 -13.88
CA VAL A 219 12.45 -43.13 -14.82
C VAL A 219 12.83 -44.59 -14.66
N LEU A 220 12.97 -45.08 -13.42
CA LEU A 220 13.28 -46.48 -13.13
C LEU A 220 12.18 -47.43 -13.62
N LEU A 221 10.89 -47.07 -13.47
CA LEU A 221 9.78 -47.82 -14.05
C LEU A 221 9.87 -47.92 -15.58
N LYS A 222 10.19 -46.81 -16.27
CA LYS A 222 10.38 -46.82 -17.73
C LYS A 222 11.55 -47.71 -18.15
N LEU A 223 12.69 -47.64 -17.46
CA LEU A 223 13.86 -48.48 -17.73
C LEU A 223 13.56 -49.97 -17.51
N ASN A 224 12.85 -50.32 -16.43
CA ASN A 224 12.45 -51.70 -16.16
C ASN A 224 11.47 -52.26 -17.20
N ASN A 225 10.60 -51.41 -17.78
CA ASN A 225 9.71 -51.84 -18.85
C ASN A 225 10.48 -52.03 -20.17
N LEU A 226 11.45 -51.15 -20.49
CA LEU A 226 12.33 -51.31 -21.66
C LEU A 226 13.22 -52.55 -21.59
N GLY A 227 13.60 -53.00 -20.39
CA GLY A 227 14.41 -54.21 -20.20
C GLY A 227 13.63 -55.52 -20.23
N ARG A 228 12.29 -55.49 -20.31
CA ARG A 228 11.43 -56.69 -20.40
C ARG A 228 10.98 -57.03 -21.82
N ASP A 229 11.20 -56.12 -22.77
CA ASP A 229 10.86 -56.28 -24.19
C ASP A 229 12.06 -56.74 -25.04
N ASN A 230 13.18 -57.12 -24.41
CA ASN A 230 14.35 -57.79 -25.01
C ASN A 230 14.52 -59.18 -24.40
#